data_AF-A0A9N8GSS0-F1
#
_entry.id   AF-A0A9N8GSS0-F1
#
_cell.length_a   1.000
_cell.length_b   1.000
_cell.length_c   1.000
_cell.angle_alpha   90.00
_cell.angle_beta   90.00
_cell.angle_gamma   90.00
#
_symmetry.space_group_name_H-M   'P 1'
#
loop_
_entity.id
_entity.type
_entity.pdbx_description
1 polymer ?
#
loop_
_entity_poly.entity_id
_entity_poly.type
_entity_poly.pdbx_seq_one_letter_code
_entity_poly.pdbx_strand_id
1 'polypeptide(L)'
;MESACEIYAASEQLARELNGHYMDQFTYAERATDWRGNNNIADSIFRQMQCEPNPVPRHIVMSAGTGGTSATIGRYIRCQGYDTRLMVVDPENSVFLPFWQDRDATLRSPVGSKIEGIGRPRVEPSFIPDVVDEMLRVPDAASVATAHWLETQLGRKVGASTGTNMWGALQLAARMRDAGETGSLVTLLCDSGERYLETYYNPLWVDAHIGDLTPWKAELAQLLNTH
;
A
#
# COMPACT_ATOMS: atom_id res chain seq x y z
N MET A 1 -5.53 -21.57 -14.20
CA MET A 1 -5.68 -21.17 -12.79
C MET A 1 -6.61 -19.98 -12.79
N GLU A 2 -7.87 -20.18 -12.41
CA GLU A 2 -8.96 -19.22 -12.63
C GLU A 2 -9.25 -18.34 -11.40
N SER A 3 -8.53 -18.52 -10.27
CA SER A 3 -8.64 -17.60 -9.13
C SER A 3 -7.36 -17.52 -8.32
N ALA A 4 -7.02 -16.31 -7.86
CA ALA A 4 -5.89 -16.08 -6.94
C ALA A 4 -6.01 -16.89 -5.63
N CYS A 5 -7.22 -17.29 -5.23
CA CYS A 5 -7.43 -18.15 -4.07
C CYS A 5 -6.95 -19.59 -4.29
N GLU A 6 -7.01 -20.10 -5.52
CA GLU A 6 -6.60 -21.48 -5.87
C GLU A 6 -5.08 -21.64 -5.88
N ILE A 7 -4.34 -20.55 -6.17
CA ILE A 7 -2.87 -20.54 -6.19
C ILE A 7 -2.29 -20.98 -4.83
N TYR A 8 -2.94 -20.61 -3.73
CA TYR A 8 -2.52 -20.97 -2.37
C TYR A 8 -2.68 -22.46 -2.10
N ALA A 9 -3.89 -22.99 -2.33
CA ALA A 9 -4.18 -24.39 -2.14
C ALA A 9 -3.30 -25.27 -3.04
N ALA A 10 -3.10 -24.86 -4.29
CA ALA A 10 -2.21 -25.53 -5.22
C ALA A 10 -0.75 -25.51 -4.76
N SER A 11 -0.26 -24.38 -4.23
CA SER A 11 1.12 -24.25 -3.73
C SER A 11 1.37 -25.09 -2.48
N GLU A 12 0.42 -25.13 -1.54
CA GLU A 12 0.48 -26.00 -0.36
C GLU A 12 0.45 -27.48 -0.74
N GLN A 13 -0.42 -27.85 -1.68
CA GLN A 13 -0.52 -29.22 -2.18
C GLN A 13 0.79 -29.65 -2.87
N LEU A 14 1.33 -28.82 -3.75
CA LEU A 14 2.57 -29.10 -4.47
C LEU A 14 3.77 -29.24 -3.51
N ALA A 15 3.84 -28.41 -2.46
CA ALA A 15 4.89 -28.52 -1.45
C ALA A 15 4.81 -29.85 -0.68
N ARG A 16 3.59 -30.31 -0.34
CA ARG A 16 3.38 -31.62 0.27
C ARG A 16 3.77 -32.76 -0.66
N GLU A 17 3.44 -32.67 -1.95
CA GLU A 17 3.73 -33.70 -2.95
C GLU A 17 5.24 -33.79 -3.28
N LEU A 18 5.95 -32.66 -3.32
CA LEU A 18 7.36 -32.59 -3.70
C LEU A 18 8.33 -32.64 -2.50
N ASN A 19 7.81 -32.84 -1.28
CA ASN A 19 8.58 -32.74 -0.03
C ASN A 19 9.34 -31.40 0.08
N GLY A 20 8.75 -30.34 -0.46
CA GLY A 20 9.27 -28.97 -0.45
C GLY A 20 8.72 -28.16 0.72
N HIS A 21 9.37 -27.03 1.05
CA HIS A 21 8.90 -26.13 2.09
C HIS A 21 8.19 -24.91 1.47
N TYR A 22 6.91 -24.72 1.78
CA TYR A 22 6.17 -23.53 1.42
C TYR A 22 6.34 -22.48 2.52
N MET A 23 7.08 -21.39 2.22
CA MET A 23 7.44 -20.34 3.17
C MET A 23 6.25 -19.50 3.69
N ASP A 24 5.07 -19.62 3.07
CA ASP A 24 3.80 -18.97 3.43
C ASP A 24 3.93 -17.51 3.92
N GLN A 25 4.29 -16.64 2.99
CA GLN A 25 4.43 -15.20 3.25
C GLN A 25 3.11 -14.52 3.65
N PHE A 26 1.95 -15.15 3.51
CA PHE A 26 0.66 -14.52 3.82
C PHE A 26 0.22 -14.78 5.25
N THR A 27 0.63 -15.93 5.81
CA THR A 27 0.41 -16.26 7.23
C THR A 27 1.49 -15.69 8.14
N TYR A 28 2.74 -15.55 7.67
CA TYR A 28 3.88 -15.24 8.56
C TYR A 28 4.62 -13.93 8.26
N ALA A 29 4.24 -13.14 7.24
CA ALA A 29 4.97 -11.91 6.91
C ALA A 29 5.09 -10.92 8.09
N GLU A 30 4.10 -10.87 8.98
CA GLU A 30 4.10 -10.03 10.18
C GLU A 30 5.03 -10.54 11.30
N ARG A 31 5.52 -11.78 11.18
CA ARG A 31 6.50 -12.42 12.08
C ARG A 31 7.87 -12.59 11.41
N ALA A 32 7.93 -12.51 10.09
CA ALA A 32 9.15 -12.67 9.30
C ALA A 32 10.19 -11.58 9.59
N THR A 33 9.75 -10.41 10.05
CA THR A 33 10.62 -9.33 10.50
C THR A 33 10.49 -9.15 12.00
N ASP A 34 11.62 -9.12 12.70
CA ASP A 34 11.65 -8.63 14.07
C ASP A 34 11.37 -7.12 14.06
N TRP A 35 10.10 -6.78 14.21
CA TRP A 35 9.63 -5.41 14.25
C TRP A 35 10.16 -4.64 15.47
N ARG A 36 10.70 -5.32 16.49
CA ARG A 36 11.37 -4.68 17.62
C ARG A 36 12.87 -4.48 17.38
N GLY A 37 13.44 -5.12 16.37
CA GLY A 37 14.85 -5.03 16.06
C GLY A 37 15.22 -3.73 15.32
N ASN A 38 16.44 -3.26 15.50
CA ASN A 38 16.98 -2.03 14.91
C ASN A 38 17.41 -2.20 13.44
N ASN A 39 16.71 -3.07 12.69
CA ASN A 39 17.00 -3.37 11.29
C ASN A 39 15.72 -3.69 10.51
N ASN A 40 14.71 -2.85 10.70
CA ASN A 40 13.47 -2.93 9.95
C ASN A 40 13.13 -1.58 9.31
N ILE A 41 12.14 -1.59 8.42
CA ILE A 41 11.74 -0.42 7.66
C ILE A 41 11.25 0.73 8.56
N ALA A 42 10.56 0.41 9.66
CA ALA A 42 10.07 1.43 10.59
C ALA A 42 11.22 2.13 11.31
N ASP A 43 12.18 1.36 11.85
CA ASP A 43 13.39 1.92 12.47
C ASP A 43 14.17 2.80 11.48
N SER A 44 14.30 2.35 10.24
CA SER A 44 14.96 3.13 9.18
C SER A 44 14.25 4.45 8.90
N ILE A 45 12.91 4.46 8.82
CA ILE A 45 12.12 5.68 8.65
C ILE A 45 12.40 6.66 9.79
N PHE A 46 12.20 6.23 11.04
CA PHE A 46 12.34 7.13 12.18
C PHE A 46 13.77 7.63 12.36
N ARG A 47 14.78 6.79 12.10
CA ARG A 47 16.19 7.20 12.12
C ARG A 47 16.53 8.22 11.04
N GLN A 48 16.01 8.07 9.82
CA GLN A 48 16.23 9.03 8.74
C GLN A 48 15.51 10.36 9.03
N MET A 49 14.29 10.29 9.55
CA MET A 49 13.51 11.47 9.91
C MET A 49 14.17 12.33 10.98
N GLN A 50 15.06 11.79 11.83
CA GLN A 50 15.85 12.59 12.79
C GLN A 50 16.63 13.74 12.14
N CYS A 51 16.92 13.65 10.84
CA CYS A 51 17.61 14.70 10.09
C CYS A 51 16.67 15.74 9.45
N GLU A 52 15.35 15.58 9.58
CA GLU A 52 14.33 16.43 8.98
C GLU A 52 13.74 17.43 9.99
N PRO A 53 13.14 18.56 9.53
CA PRO A 53 12.57 19.57 10.43
C PRO A 53 11.48 19.05 11.37
N ASN A 54 10.70 18.05 10.94
CA ASN A 54 9.74 17.34 11.79
C ASN A 54 10.19 15.88 11.95
N PRO A 55 10.98 15.55 12.98
CA PRO A 55 11.65 14.25 13.08
C PRO A 55 10.72 13.10 13.47
N VAL A 56 9.54 13.42 14.01
CA VAL A 56 8.46 12.46 14.21
C VAL A 56 7.41 12.75 13.14
N PRO A 57 7.24 11.90 12.12
CA PRO A 57 6.25 12.13 11.08
C PRO A 57 4.84 12.13 11.69
N ARG A 58 3.99 13.04 11.20
CA ARG A 58 2.60 13.14 11.62
C ARG A 58 1.80 11.91 11.17
N HIS A 59 2.03 11.48 9.92
CA HIS A 59 1.49 10.23 9.42
C HIS A 59 2.52 9.46 8.59
N ILE A 60 2.38 8.14 8.61
CA ILE A 60 2.96 7.23 7.60
C ILE A 60 1.80 6.69 6.78
N VAL A 61 1.89 6.80 5.46
CA VAL A 61 0.88 6.35 4.50
C VAL A 61 1.46 5.20 3.67
N MET A 62 0.80 4.04 3.66
CA MET A 62 1.28 2.91 2.87
C MET A 62 0.19 1.87 2.56
N SER A 63 0.32 1.15 1.46
CA SER A 63 -0.63 0.13 1.00
C SER A 63 -0.28 -1.26 1.54
N ALA A 64 -1.30 -2.10 1.72
CA ALA A 64 -1.12 -3.45 2.22
C ALA A 64 -1.22 -4.51 1.11
N GLY A 65 -0.23 -5.41 1.06
CA GLY A 65 -0.23 -6.64 0.27
C GLY A 65 -0.49 -7.85 1.17
N THR A 66 0.57 -8.44 1.72
CA THR A 66 0.44 -9.42 2.80
C THR A 66 -0.07 -8.77 4.09
N GLY A 67 0.34 -7.53 4.35
CA GLY A 67 0.07 -6.81 5.60
C GLY A 67 1.26 -6.76 6.56
N GLY A 68 2.36 -7.46 6.25
CA GLY A 68 3.56 -7.48 7.10
C GLY A 68 4.20 -6.10 7.30
N THR A 69 4.27 -5.27 6.26
CA THR A 69 4.86 -3.92 6.35
C THR A 69 4.02 -2.98 7.21
N SER A 70 2.70 -2.92 7.00
CA SER A 70 1.80 -2.11 7.83
C SER A 70 1.80 -2.61 9.29
N ALA A 71 1.81 -3.92 9.49
CA ALA A 71 1.92 -4.51 10.84
C ALA A 71 3.23 -4.12 11.53
N THR A 72 4.36 -4.17 10.83
CA THR A 72 5.68 -3.79 11.36
C THR A 72 5.71 -2.32 11.76
N ILE A 73 5.28 -1.43 10.87
CA ILE A 73 5.25 0.02 11.12
C ILE A 73 4.30 0.34 12.28
N GLY A 74 3.07 -0.17 12.24
CA GLY A 74 2.06 0.11 13.26
C GLY A 74 2.44 -0.39 14.66
N ARG A 75 3.08 -1.57 14.75
CA ARG A 75 3.61 -2.09 16.02
C ARG A 75 4.80 -1.28 16.51
N TYR A 76 5.70 -0.86 15.62
CA TYR A 76 6.86 -0.03 15.98
C TYR A 76 6.43 1.32 16.54
N ILE A 77 5.51 2.03 15.86
CA ILE A 77 4.91 3.30 16.34
C ILE A 77 4.43 3.17 17.79
N ARG A 78 3.61 2.14 18.06
CA ARG A 78 3.01 1.91 19.39
C ARG A 78 4.05 1.54 20.44
N CYS A 79 5.03 0.72 20.07
CA CYS A 79 6.08 0.27 20.99
C CYS A 79 7.03 1.39 21.39
N GLN A 80 7.31 2.33 20.48
CA GLN A 80 8.15 3.49 20.77
C GLN A 80 7.35 4.66 21.38
N GLY A 81 6.02 4.59 21.39
CA GLY A 81 5.14 5.63 21.93
C GLY A 81 5.10 6.90 21.06
N TYR A 82 5.26 6.78 19.74
CA TYR A 82 5.13 7.91 18.83
C TYR A 82 3.67 8.31 18.61
N ASP A 83 3.40 9.62 18.53
CA ASP A 83 2.09 10.18 18.15
C ASP A 83 1.80 10.10 16.64
N THR A 84 2.68 9.42 15.88
CA THR A 84 2.54 9.15 14.45
C THR A 84 1.31 8.28 14.20
N ARG A 85 0.49 8.64 13.21
CA ARG A 85 -0.64 7.82 12.75
C ARG A 85 -0.27 6.99 11.52
N LEU A 86 -0.72 5.75 11.47
CA LEU A 86 -0.59 4.87 10.31
C LEU A 86 -1.90 4.90 9.50
N MET A 87 -1.80 5.40 8.27
CA MET A 87 -2.86 5.28 7.27
C MET A 87 -2.55 4.17 6.30
N VAL A 88 -3.47 3.20 6.16
CA VAL A 88 -3.38 2.19 5.10
C VAL A 88 -4.24 2.58 3.90
N VAL A 89 -3.61 2.69 2.74
CA VAL A 89 -4.31 2.96 1.48
C VAL A 89 -4.59 1.64 0.76
N ASP A 90 -5.87 1.36 0.52
CA ASP A 90 -6.34 0.07 0.03
C ASP A 90 -6.93 0.24 -1.38
N PRO A 91 -6.39 -0.43 -2.41
CA PRO A 91 -6.94 -0.32 -3.75
C PRO A 91 -8.37 -0.87 -3.79
N GLU A 92 -9.16 -0.42 -4.76
CA GLU A 92 -10.50 -0.95 -4.97
C GLU A 92 -10.47 -2.47 -5.24
N ASN A 93 -11.59 -3.13 -4.96
CA ASN A 93 -11.72 -4.60 -5.02
C ASN A 93 -10.87 -5.38 -3.99
N SER A 94 -10.12 -4.71 -3.13
CA SER A 94 -9.52 -5.31 -1.93
C SER A 94 -10.54 -5.45 -0.80
N VAL A 95 -10.37 -6.48 0.03
CA VAL A 95 -11.20 -6.72 1.21
C VAL A 95 -10.61 -6.16 2.51
N PHE A 96 -9.43 -5.53 2.49
CA PHE A 96 -8.80 -5.05 3.72
C PHE A 96 -9.54 -3.87 4.36
N LEU A 97 -10.01 -2.90 3.58
CA LEU A 97 -10.81 -1.80 4.14
C LEU A 97 -12.12 -2.30 4.76
N PRO A 98 -12.96 -3.12 4.09
CA PRO A 98 -14.13 -3.71 4.72
C PRO A 98 -13.78 -4.55 5.96
N PHE A 99 -12.70 -5.33 5.93
CA PHE A 99 -12.25 -6.08 7.11
C PHE A 99 -11.83 -5.16 8.27
N TRP A 100 -11.20 -4.02 7.98
CA TRP A 100 -10.86 -3.03 8.98
C TRP A 100 -12.09 -2.28 9.54
N GLN A 101 -13.23 -2.30 8.85
CA GLN A 101 -14.48 -1.74 9.36
C GLN A 101 -15.28 -2.77 10.16
N ASP A 102 -15.47 -3.97 9.59
CA ASP A 102 -16.45 -4.93 10.08
C ASP A 102 -15.84 -6.12 10.83
N ARG A 103 -14.51 -6.28 10.79
CA ARG A 103 -13.75 -7.41 11.39
C ARG A 103 -14.18 -8.80 10.92
N ASP A 104 -14.86 -8.90 9.77
CA ASP A 104 -15.24 -10.18 9.17
C ASP A 104 -14.09 -10.81 8.37
N ALA A 105 -13.44 -11.83 8.93
CA ALA A 105 -12.37 -12.57 8.26
C ALA A 105 -12.86 -13.48 7.12
N THR A 106 -14.17 -13.67 6.97
CA THR A 106 -14.76 -14.50 5.91
C THR A 106 -14.91 -13.75 4.58
N LEU A 107 -14.70 -12.43 4.57
CA LEU A 107 -14.81 -11.59 3.39
C LEU A 107 -13.98 -12.11 2.21
N ARG A 108 -14.62 -12.22 1.07
CA ARG A 108 -14.00 -12.55 -0.22
C ARG A 108 -14.50 -11.58 -1.28
N SER A 109 -13.59 -11.12 -2.13
CA SER A 109 -13.92 -10.38 -3.33
C SER A 109 -13.88 -11.29 -4.55
N PRO A 110 -14.91 -11.28 -5.41
CA PRO A 110 -14.90 -12.04 -6.67
C PRO A 110 -13.86 -11.50 -7.67
N VAL A 111 -13.44 -10.25 -7.49
CA VAL A 111 -12.45 -9.56 -8.32
C VAL A 111 -11.29 -9.12 -7.43
N GLY A 112 -10.05 -9.41 -7.83
CA GLY A 112 -8.87 -8.90 -7.13
C GLY A 112 -8.56 -7.45 -7.51
N SER A 113 -7.80 -6.75 -6.66
CA SER A 113 -7.13 -5.50 -7.03
C SER A 113 -6.33 -5.68 -8.32
N LYS A 114 -6.37 -4.69 -9.23
CA LYS A 114 -5.53 -4.69 -10.43
C LYS A 114 -4.16 -4.06 -10.19
N ILE A 115 -3.92 -3.55 -8.98
CA ILE A 115 -2.63 -3.00 -8.58
C ILE A 115 -1.77 -4.14 -8.02
N GLU A 116 -0.68 -4.45 -8.71
CA GLU A 116 0.17 -5.59 -8.38
C GLU A 116 0.84 -5.40 -7.00
N GLY A 117 0.82 -6.49 -6.22
CA GLY A 117 1.47 -6.55 -4.92
C GLY A 117 0.62 -6.03 -3.75
N ILE A 118 -0.49 -5.33 -4.02
CA ILE A 118 -1.34 -4.72 -2.97
C ILE A 118 -2.83 -4.96 -3.23
N GLY A 119 -3.60 -4.95 -2.15
CA GLY A 119 -5.02 -5.29 -2.18
C GLY A 119 -5.25 -6.78 -2.40
N ARG A 120 -6.08 -7.37 -1.55
CA ARG A 120 -6.26 -8.83 -1.53
C ARG A 120 -7.74 -9.19 -1.69
N PRO A 121 -8.06 -10.23 -2.47
CA PRO A 121 -9.44 -10.70 -2.61
C PRO A 121 -9.91 -11.48 -1.38
N ARG A 122 -9.06 -11.67 -0.37
CA ARG A 122 -9.39 -12.31 0.92
C ARG A 122 -8.59 -11.65 2.04
N VAL A 123 -9.08 -11.79 3.27
CA VAL A 123 -8.35 -11.33 4.44
C VAL A 123 -7.13 -12.21 4.66
N GLU A 124 -5.96 -11.58 4.82
CA GLU A 124 -4.69 -12.27 5.10
C GLU A 124 -4.37 -12.13 6.60
N PRO A 125 -3.98 -13.20 7.30
CA PRO A 125 -3.71 -13.17 8.74
C PRO A 125 -2.61 -12.19 9.16
N SER A 126 -1.66 -11.90 8.27
CA SER A 126 -0.57 -10.95 8.53
C SER A 126 -1.00 -9.48 8.46
N PHE A 127 -2.22 -9.18 8.00
CA PHE A 127 -2.79 -7.84 8.13
C PHE A 127 -3.36 -7.66 9.54
N ILE A 128 -2.76 -6.73 10.30
CA ILE A 128 -3.13 -6.45 11.70
C ILE A 128 -3.93 -5.14 11.74
N PRO A 129 -5.27 -5.19 11.75
CA PRO A 129 -6.09 -3.98 11.61
C PRO A 129 -6.00 -3.07 12.84
N ASP A 130 -5.71 -3.62 14.02
CA ASP A 130 -5.64 -2.87 15.28
C ASP A 130 -4.43 -1.95 15.37
N VAL A 131 -3.46 -2.10 14.45
CA VAL A 131 -2.34 -1.16 14.34
C VAL A 131 -2.51 -0.09 13.27
N VAL A 132 -3.68 -0.03 12.63
CA VAL A 132 -4.02 0.92 11.57
C VAL A 132 -5.00 1.96 12.12
N ASP A 133 -4.64 3.24 12.03
CA ASP A 133 -5.41 4.35 12.60
C ASP A 133 -6.45 4.89 11.62
N GLU A 134 -6.16 4.82 10.32
CA GLU A 134 -7.06 5.24 9.24
C GLU A 134 -6.87 4.35 8.01
N MET A 135 -7.94 4.16 7.24
CA MET A 135 -7.84 3.55 5.92
C MET A 135 -8.52 4.40 4.85
N LEU A 136 -7.93 4.42 3.65
CA LEU A 136 -8.46 5.13 2.49
C LEU A 136 -8.57 4.17 1.31
N ARG A 137 -9.76 4.09 0.70
CA ARG A 137 -9.93 3.37 -0.57
C ARG A 137 -9.33 4.19 -1.72
N VAL A 138 -8.59 3.52 -2.61
CA VAL A 138 -7.96 4.16 -3.76
C VAL A 138 -8.42 3.47 -5.06
N PRO A 139 -9.01 4.21 -6.01
CA PRO A 139 -9.32 3.66 -7.33
C PRO A 139 -8.06 3.20 -8.07
N ASP A 140 -8.15 2.11 -8.85
CA ASP A 140 -7.00 1.57 -9.57
C ASP A 140 -6.46 2.59 -10.59
N ALA A 141 -7.37 3.29 -11.26
CA ALA A 141 -7.05 4.36 -12.20
C ALA A 141 -6.36 5.56 -11.53
N ALA A 142 -6.73 5.90 -10.29
CA ALA A 142 -6.04 6.94 -9.52
C ALA A 142 -4.59 6.53 -9.21
N SER A 143 -4.37 5.25 -8.87
CA SER A 143 -3.05 4.70 -8.62
C SER A 143 -2.13 4.81 -9.85
N VAL A 144 -2.62 4.39 -11.03
CA VAL A 144 -1.85 4.46 -12.29
C VAL A 144 -1.60 5.91 -12.72
N ALA A 145 -2.62 6.77 -12.66
CA ALA A 145 -2.48 8.20 -12.97
C ALA A 145 -1.43 8.87 -12.09
N THR A 146 -1.42 8.54 -10.79
CA THR A 146 -0.44 9.08 -9.84
C THR A 146 0.96 8.55 -10.07
N ALA A 147 1.12 7.28 -10.45
CA ALA A 147 2.41 6.72 -10.84
C ALA A 147 2.98 7.43 -12.09
N HIS A 148 2.15 7.70 -13.11
CA HIS A 148 2.55 8.46 -14.29
C HIS A 148 2.94 9.90 -13.95
N TRP A 149 2.18 10.57 -13.09
CA TRP A 149 2.53 11.91 -12.61
C TRP A 149 3.85 11.89 -11.84
N LEU A 150 4.04 10.95 -10.93
CA LEU A 150 5.23 10.87 -10.08
C LEU A 150 6.49 10.62 -10.92
N GLU A 151 6.41 9.88 -12.03
CA GLU A 151 7.50 9.75 -12.99
C GLU A 151 7.99 11.11 -13.49
N THR A 152 7.07 12.04 -13.78
CA THR A 152 7.44 13.40 -14.26
C THR A 152 8.19 14.21 -13.21
N GLN A 153 8.02 13.88 -11.93
CA GLN A 153 8.67 14.55 -10.81
C GLN A 153 10.03 13.91 -10.48
N LEU A 154 10.11 12.58 -10.55
CA LEU A 154 11.31 11.82 -10.16
C LEU A 154 12.28 11.55 -11.33
N GLY A 155 11.83 11.70 -12.58
CA GLY A 155 12.61 11.32 -13.76
C GLY A 155 12.82 9.81 -13.91
N ARG A 156 12.03 8.99 -13.21
CA ARG A 156 12.09 7.52 -13.28
C ARG A 156 10.71 6.89 -13.09
N LYS A 157 10.49 5.74 -13.73
CA LYS A 157 9.24 4.97 -13.63
C LYS A 157 9.11 4.29 -12.27
N VAL A 158 7.88 4.18 -11.78
CA VAL A 158 7.53 3.53 -10.50
C VAL A 158 6.35 2.57 -10.69
N GLY A 159 6.25 1.55 -9.83
CA GLY A 159 5.10 0.66 -9.82
C GLY A 159 3.80 1.36 -9.40
N ALA A 160 2.65 0.83 -9.82
CA ALA A 160 1.35 1.42 -9.50
C ALA A 160 1.02 1.40 -8.00
N SER A 161 1.58 0.47 -7.21
CA SER A 161 1.46 0.47 -5.75
C SER A 161 2.11 1.69 -5.09
N THR A 162 3.22 2.19 -5.67
CA THR A 162 3.82 3.48 -5.33
C THR A 162 2.86 4.63 -5.65
N GLY A 163 2.16 4.54 -6.78
CA GLY A 163 1.10 5.48 -7.14
C GLY A 163 -0.04 5.50 -6.12
N THR A 164 -0.50 4.34 -5.65
CA THR A 164 -1.52 4.22 -4.58
C THR A 164 -1.06 4.92 -3.29
N ASN A 165 0.17 4.65 -2.88
CA ASN A 165 0.80 5.24 -1.69
C ASN A 165 0.90 6.77 -1.78
N MET A 166 1.33 7.27 -2.93
CA MET A 166 1.47 8.70 -3.18
C MET A 166 0.12 9.40 -3.27
N TRP A 167 -0.87 8.77 -3.90
CA TRP A 167 -2.23 9.30 -3.99
C TRP A 167 -2.81 9.56 -2.60
N GLY A 168 -2.75 8.56 -1.72
CA GLY A 168 -3.25 8.74 -0.35
C GLY A 168 -2.46 9.77 0.45
N ALA A 169 -1.15 9.88 0.24
CA ALA A 169 -0.33 10.91 0.86
C ALA A 169 -0.74 12.32 0.40
N LEU A 170 -1.03 12.52 -0.88
CA LEU A 170 -1.53 13.80 -1.42
C LEU A 170 -2.93 14.14 -0.90
N GLN A 171 -3.85 13.17 -0.84
CA GLN A 171 -5.18 13.38 -0.27
C GLN A 171 -5.11 13.75 1.22
N LEU A 172 -4.21 13.12 1.97
CA LEU A 172 -3.97 13.46 3.37
C LEU A 172 -3.34 14.84 3.51
N ALA A 173 -2.37 15.21 2.67
CA ALA A 173 -1.76 16.52 2.66
C ALA A 173 -2.79 17.63 2.40
N ALA A 174 -3.69 17.42 1.44
CA ALA A 174 -4.78 18.35 1.16
C ALA A 174 -5.71 18.51 2.37
N ARG A 175 -6.14 17.42 3.00
CA ARG A 175 -6.95 17.48 4.23
C ARG A 175 -6.25 18.21 5.38
N MET A 176 -4.96 17.94 5.58
CA MET A 176 -4.17 18.61 6.62
C MET A 176 -4.10 20.12 6.35
N ARG A 177 -3.83 20.52 5.11
CA ARG A 177 -3.85 21.94 4.71
C ARG A 177 -5.19 22.58 5.00
N ASP A 178 -6.29 21.96 4.58
CA ASP A 178 -7.63 22.50 4.74
C ASP A 178 -8.04 22.61 6.23
N ALA A 179 -7.48 21.76 7.08
CA ALA A 179 -7.62 21.80 8.54
C ALA A 179 -6.61 22.73 9.25
N GLY A 180 -5.66 23.35 8.52
CA GLY A 180 -4.57 24.14 9.10
C GLY A 180 -3.56 23.31 9.90
N GLU A 181 -3.50 22.00 9.70
CA GLU A 181 -2.54 21.10 10.33
C GLU A 181 -1.18 21.12 9.61
N THR A 182 -0.10 20.98 10.36
CA THR A 182 1.27 20.92 9.86
C THR A 182 1.98 19.65 10.34
N GLY A 183 3.04 19.26 9.64
CA GLY A 183 3.87 18.10 9.99
C GLY A 183 4.36 17.36 8.76
N SER A 184 5.29 16.42 8.96
CA SER A 184 5.81 15.61 7.86
C SER A 184 4.93 14.40 7.60
N LEU A 185 4.79 14.06 6.31
CA LEU A 185 4.16 12.84 5.83
C LEU A 185 5.25 11.93 5.25
N VAL A 186 5.20 10.65 5.59
CA VAL A 186 6.09 9.64 5.00
C VAL A 186 5.26 8.65 4.19
N THR A 187 5.77 8.28 3.03
CA THR A 187 5.19 7.23 2.20
C THR A 187 6.30 6.36 1.60
N LEU A 188 5.93 5.22 1.03
CA LEU A 188 6.89 4.25 0.50
C LEU A 188 6.80 4.16 -1.02
N LEU A 189 7.96 4.24 -1.68
CA LEU A 189 8.11 3.82 -3.07
C LEU A 189 8.49 2.34 -3.06
N CYS A 190 7.64 1.50 -3.63
CA CYS A 190 7.76 0.05 -3.55
C CYS A 190 8.80 -0.47 -4.54
N ASP A 191 8.44 -0.56 -5.82
CA ASP A 191 9.27 -1.14 -6.85
C ASP A 191 9.35 -0.29 -8.13
N SER A 192 10.31 -0.66 -8.98
CA SER A 192 10.61 0.05 -10.22
C SER A 192 9.53 -0.15 -11.26
N GLY A 193 9.18 0.93 -11.96
CA GLY A 193 8.19 0.90 -13.03
C GLY A 193 8.62 0.15 -14.30
N GLU A 194 9.91 -0.17 -14.44
CA GLU A 194 10.46 -0.92 -15.57
C GLU A 194 9.86 -2.32 -15.72
N ARG A 195 9.31 -2.88 -14.64
CA ARG A 195 8.61 -4.18 -14.65
C ARG A 195 7.23 -4.12 -15.33
N TYR A 196 6.71 -2.90 -15.53
CA TYR A 196 5.31 -2.64 -15.89
C TYR A 196 5.16 -1.92 -17.23
N LEU A 197 6.19 -1.98 -18.08
CA LEU A 197 6.18 -1.37 -19.41
C LEU A 197 5.05 -1.91 -20.30
N GLU A 198 4.77 -3.21 -20.18
CA GLU A 198 3.70 -3.88 -20.94
C GLU A 198 2.32 -3.80 -20.26
N THR A 199 2.23 -3.21 -19.06
CA THR A 199 0.98 -3.08 -18.30
C THR A 199 0.65 -1.63 -17.99
N TYR A 200 0.99 -1.13 -16.80
CA TYR A 200 0.60 0.21 -16.33
C TYR A 200 1.14 1.35 -17.20
N TYR A 201 2.19 1.11 -17.98
CA TYR A 201 2.75 2.09 -18.92
C TYR A 201 2.37 1.83 -20.38
N ASN A 202 1.60 0.77 -20.68
CA ASN A 202 1.05 0.50 -21.99
C ASN A 202 -0.37 1.08 -22.09
N PRO A 203 -0.61 2.10 -22.94
CA PRO A 203 -1.92 2.76 -23.03
C PRO A 203 -3.06 1.81 -23.43
N LEU A 204 -2.81 0.82 -24.29
CA LEU A 204 -3.83 -0.15 -24.70
C LEU A 204 -4.20 -1.08 -23.54
N TRP A 205 -3.20 -1.48 -22.75
CA TRP A 205 -3.44 -2.31 -21.57
C TRP A 205 -4.23 -1.51 -20.51
N VAL A 206 -3.84 -0.26 -20.27
CA VAL A 206 -4.53 0.64 -19.33
C VAL A 206 -5.99 0.86 -19.75
N ASP A 207 -6.26 1.17 -21.01
CA ASP A 207 -7.63 1.36 -21.50
C ASP A 207 -8.49 0.10 -21.30
N ALA A 208 -7.94 -1.07 -21.63
CA ALA A 208 -8.65 -2.35 -21.52
C ALA A 208 -8.87 -2.83 -20.06
N HIS A 209 -7.92 -2.54 -19.15
CA HIS A 209 -7.93 -3.15 -17.82
C HIS A 209 -8.16 -2.16 -16.68
N ILE A 210 -7.73 -0.90 -16.80
CA ILE A 210 -7.82 0.10 -15.74
C ILE A 210 -8.91 1.13 -16.02
N GLY A 211 -9.06 1.54 -17.29
CA GLY A 211 -10.02 2.54 -17.73
C GLY A 211 -9.44 3.95 -17.82
N ASP A 212 -10.33 4.94 -17.83
CA ASP A 212 -9.97 6.34 -18.07
C ASP A 212 -9.20 6.96 -16.90
N LEU A 213 -7.98 7.44 -17.20
CA LEU A 213 -7.12 8.12 -16.24
C LEU A 213 -7.38 9.63 -16.14
N THR A 214 -8.15 10.20 -17.08
CA THR A 214 -8.33 11.65 -17.23
C THR A 214 -8.92 12.33 -16.00
N PRO A 215 -9.97 11.80 -15.34
CA PRO A 215 -10.53 12.41 -14.14
C PRO A 215 -9.50 12.50 -13.00
N TRP A 216 -8.71 11.44 -12.83
CA TRP A 216 -7.71 11.35 -11.77
C TRP A 216 -6.51 12.26 -12.02
N LYS A 217 -6.09 12.42 -13.28
CA LYS A 217 -5.08 13.42 -13.66
C LYS A 217 -5.58 14.84 -13.38
N ALA A 218 -6.86 15.13 -13.63
CA ALA A 218 -7.46 16.42 -13.33
C ALA A 218 -7.53 16.67 -11.82
N GLU A 219 -7.92 15.66 -11.02
CA GLU A 219 -7.92 15.76 -9.56
C GLU A 219 -6.50 15.98 -8.99
N LEU A 220 -5.49 15.23 -9.47
CA LEU A 220 -4.09 15.47 -9.12
C LEU A 220 -3.66 16.92 -9.39
N ALA A 221 -4.00 17.45 -10.57
CA ALA A 221 -3.68 18.82 -10.91
C ALA A 221 -4.36 19.82 -9.95
N GLN A 222 -5.59 19.57 -9.53
CA GLN A 222 -6.29 20.40 -8.55
C GLN A 222 -5.61 20.35 -7.18
N LEU A 223 -5.26 19.16 -6.68
CA LEU A 223 -4.59 18.98 -5.39
C LEU A 223 -3.26 19.74 -5.32
N LEU A 224 -2.51 19.74 -6.43
CA LEU A 224 -1.17 20.34 -6.54
C LEU A 224 -1.19 21.86 -6.81
N ASN A 225 -2.22 22.37 -7.47
CA ASN A 225 -2.31 23.79 -7.85
C ASN A 225 -2.93 24.70 -6.77
N THR A 226 -3.33 24.14 -5.63
CA THR A 226 -3.81 24.91 -4.47
C THR A 226 -2.62 25.59 -3.76
N HIS A 227 -2.42 26.87 -4.08
CA HIS A 227 -1.48 27.80 -3.42
C HIS A 227 -2.00 28.32 -2.08
#